data_AF-A0A9D5IRF9-F1
#
_entry.id   AF-A0A9D5IRF9-F1
#
_cell.length_a   1.000
_cell.length_b   1.000
_cell.length_c   1.000
_cell.angle_alpha   90.00
_cell.angle_beta   90.00
_cell.angle_gamma   90.00
#
_symmetry.space_group_name_H-M   'P 1'
#
loop_
_entity.id
_entity.type
_entity.pdbx_description
1 polymer ?
#
loop_
_entity_poly.entity_id
_entity_poly.type
_entity_poly.pdbx_seq_one_letter_code
_entity_poly.pdbx_strand_id
1 'polypeptide(L)'
;MGSWRQPEQLQALTSTPWALHLPAPQWPAFNQPGVWLTAIALAAAQIPLTFGNAILGIVAETRRLFPGVPMDEHRAARGTGLMNLMAGGLGAPPMCFGAGGMAAQVACGARSGRAPILLGSVLLLAGLFASGQLTALLSLLPAGTLGAMLFVAGFSLTIGTAGSSRDKEARAVLLTTAAVSVWNAGVGVVVGVLLEAGLRARVLRI
;
A
#
# COMPACT_ATOMS: atom_id res chain seq x y z
N MET A 1 10.94 -16.65 18.79
CA MET A 1 11.13 -16.74 20.25
C MET A 1 10.25 -15.66 20.88
N GLY A 2 9.30 -16.07 21.73
CA GLY A 2 8.17 -15.23 22.14
C GLY A 2 8.54 -14.10 23.09
N SER A 3 7.89 -12.96 22.89
CA SER A 3 7.99 -11.70 23.64
C SER A 3 7.57 -11.78 25.11
N TRP A 4 7.08 -12.93 25.59
CA TRP A 4 6.79 -13.21 27.01
C TRP A 4 8.02 -13.19 27.93
N ARG A 5 9.24 -13.05 27.38
CA ARG A 5 10.51 -12.94 28.13
C ARG A 5 11.01 -11.50 28.31
N GLN A 6 10.28 -10.48 27.86
CA GLN A 6 10.70 -9.08 27.93
C GLN A 6 9.85 -8.28 28.92
N PRO A 7 10.08 -8.44 30.24
CA PRO A 7 9.35 -7.70 31.26
C PRO A 7 9.49 -6.18 31.10
N GLU A 8 10.58 -5.71 30.47
CA GLU A 8 10.76 -4.29 30.15
C GLU A 8 9.71 -3.74 29.17
N GLN A 9 9.27 -4.53 28.20
CA GLN A 9 8.25 -4.11 27.21
C GLN A 9 6.84 -4.12 27.82
N LEU A 10 6.56 -5.07 28.72
CA LEU A 10 5.32 -5.10 29.49
C LEU A 10 5.23 -3.95 30.48
N GLN A 11 6.35 -3.60 31.14
CA GLN A 11 6.42 -2.42 31.99
C GLN A 11 6.23 -1.13 31.18
N ALA A 12 6.82 -1.03 29.99
CA ALA A 12 6.66 0.12 29.10
C ALA A 12 5.18 0.36 28.71
N LEU A 13 4.39 -0.70 28.52
CA LEU A 13 2.93 -0.59 28.28
C LEU A 13 2.16 -0.02 29.47
N THR A 14 2.58 -0.35 30.70
CA THR A 14 1.92 0.12 31.92
C THR A 14 2.39 1.50 32.39
N SER A 15 3.61 1.91 32.01
CA SER A 15 4.23 3.16 32.47
C SER A 15 4.11 4.31 31.47
N THR A 16 3.72 4.05 30.21
CA THR A 16 3.49 5.12 29.24
C THR A 16 2.20 5.88 29.62
N PRO A 17 2.28 7.19 29.89
CA PRO A 17 1.09 7.99 30.18
C PRO A 17 0.24 8.15 28.91
N TRP A 18 -1.06 8.31 29.11
CA TRP A 18 -1.96 8.74 28.04
C TRP A 18 -1.71 10.22 27.79
N ALA A 19 -1.17 10.55 26.62
CA ALA A 19 -0.85 11.91 26.24
C ALA A 19 -1.46 12.19 24.86
N LEU A 20 -1.98 13.41 24.69
CA LEU A 20 -2.46 13.86 23.40
C LEU A 20 -1.26 14.22 22.51
N HIS A 21 -1.04 13.43 21.46
CA HIS A 21 -0.04 13.67 20.44
C HIS A 21 -0.70 14.25 19.19
N LEU A 22 -0.56 15.57 18.98
CA LEU A 22 -1.03 16.23 17.78
C LEU A 22 0.01 16.08 16.65
N PRO A 23 -0.43 15.78 15.42
CA PRO A 23 0.48 15.73 14.28
C PRO A 23 1.01 17.13 13.98
N ALA A 24 2.32 17.27 13.88
CA ALA A 24 2.96 18.50 13.42
C ALA A 24 3.06 18.48 11.88
N PRO A 25 2.88 19.62 11.19
CA PRO A 25 3.17 19.72 9.77
C PRO A 25 4.64 19.36 9.48
N GLN A 26 4.88 18.45 8.54
CA GLN A 26 6.24 18.00 8.15
C GLN A 26 6.55 18.39 6.71
N TRP A 27 6.43 19.68 6.39
CA TRP A 27 6.60 20.13 5.02
C TRP A 27 8.08 20.11 4.61
N PRO A 28 8.43 19.47 3.48
CA PRO A 28 9.81 19.43 3.02
C PRO A 28 10.27 20.83 2.58
N ALA A 29 11.57 21.08 2.69
CA ALA A 29 12.18 22.29 2.15
C ALA A 29 12.21 22.22 0.62
N PHE A 30 11.19 22.80 -0.04
CA PHE A 30 11.02 22.76 -1.50
C PHE A 30 12.15 23.42 -2.32
N ASN A 31 13.07 24.12 -1.64
CA ASN A 31 14.25 24.73 -2.25
C ASN A 31 15.41 23.73 -2.48
N GLN A 32 15.33 22.51 -1.94
CA GLN A 32 16.39 21.51 -2.09
C GLN A 32 16.16 20.64 -3.34
N PRO A 33 17.10 20.58 -4.30
CA PRO A 33 16.96 19.75 -5.50
C PRO A 33 16.74 18.26 -5.20
N GLY A 34 17.32 17.76 -4.09
CA GLY A 34 17.17 16.37 -3.65
C GLY A 34 15.72 15.98 -3.34
N VAL A 35 14.90 16.93 -2.87
CA VAL A 35 13.46 16.70 -2.60
C VAL A 35 12.71 16.43 -3.90
N TRP A 36 13.00 17.19 -4.97
CA TRP A 36 12.36 16.99 -6.27
C TRP A 36 12.81 15.70 -6.94
N LEU A 37 14.10 15.37 -6.87
CA LEU A 37 14.61 14.12 -7.43
C LEU A 37 13.97 12.89 -6.75
N THR A 38 13.90 12.89 -5.42
CA THR A 38 13.28 11.81 -4.66
C THR A 38 11.77 11.73 -4.90
N ALA A 39 11.08 12.88 -4.95
CA ALA A 39 9.65 12.93 -5.26
C ALA A 39 9.33 12.37 -6.65
N ILE A 40 10.12 12.74 -7.68
CA ILE A 40 9.94 12.23 -9.05
C ILE A 40 10.22 10.73 -9.10
N ALA A 41 11.30 10.26 -8.47
CA ALA A 41 11.64 8.84 -8.45
C ALA A 41 10.57 7.99 -7.74
N LEU A 42 10.06 8.47 -6.59
CA LEU A 42 8.96 7.83 -5.88
C LEU A 42 7.67 7.85 -6.71
N ALA A 43 7.33 8.98 -7.32
CA ALA A 43 6.15 9.10 -8.17
C ALA A 43 6.22 8.14 -9.37
N ALA A 44 7.37 8.01 -10.03
CA ALA A 44 7.55 7.10 -11.14
C ALA A 44 7.28 5.64 -10.76
N ALA A 45 7.73 5.20 -9.58
CA ALA A 45 7.43 3.87 -9.06
C ALA A 45 5.98 3.72 -8.60
N GLN A 46 5.41 4.76 -7.98
CA GLN A 46 4.10 4.72 -7.32
C GLN A 46 2.93 4.86 -8.30
N ILE A 47 3.08 5.58 -9.41
CA ILE A 47 2.01 5.80 -10.39
C ILE A 47 1.42 4.46 -10.90
N PRO A 48 2.21 3.50 -11.42
CA PRO A 48 1.70 2.21 -11.88
C PRO A 48 1.05 1.39 -10.77
N LEU A 49 1.67 1.36 -9.58
CA LEU A 49 1.17 0.61 -8.43
C LEU A 49 -0.18 1.15 -7.96
N THR A 50 -0.29 2.47 -7.81
CA THR A 50 -1.54 3.14 -7.42
C THR A 50 -2.60 2.99 -8.50
N PHE A 51 -2.24 3.11 -9.78
CA PHE A 51 -3.18 2.95 -10.88
C PHE A 51 -3.77 1.53 -10.92
N GLY A 52 -2.92 0.51 -10.86
CA GLY A 52 -3.36 -0.88 -10.87
C GLY A 52 -4.18 -1.24 -9.62
N ASN A 53 -3.59 -1.09 -8.43
CA ASN A 53 -4.19 -1.59 -7.20
C ASN A 53 -5.33 -0.69 -6.68
N ALA A 54 -5.11 0.63 -6.70
CA ALA A 54 -5.94 1.59 -5.97
C ALA A 54 -6.85 2.44 -6.86
N ILE A 55 -6.79 2.27 -8.18
CA ILE A 55 -7.77 2.83 -9.11
C ILE A 55 -8.53 1.68 -9.78
N LEU A 56 -7.86 0.84 -10.57
CA LEU A 56 -8.54 -0.25 -11.27
C LEU A 56 -9.04 -1.34 -10.31
N GLY A 57 -8.18 -1.81 -9.41
CA GLY A 57 -8.51 -2.87 -8.46
C GLY A 57 -9.66 -2.51 -7.54
N ILE A 58 -9.64 -1.29 -6.96
CA ILE A 58 -10.71 -0.85 -6.08
C ILE A 58 -12.04 -0.66 -6.83
N VAL A 59 -12.02 -0.14 -8.06
CA VAL A 59 -13.24 0.05 -8.87
C VAL A 59 -13.83 -1.32 -9.24
N ALA A 60 -12.99 -2.24 -9.72
CA ALA A 60 -13.42 -3.59 -10.07
C ALA A 60 -14.01 -4.33 -8.87
N GLU A 61 -13.34 -4.28 -7.71
CA GLU A 61 -13.81 -4.97 -6.51
C GLU A 61 -15.07 -4.30 -5.94
N THR A 62 -15.18 -2.98 -6.00
CA THR A 62 -16.40 -2.25 -5.60
C THR A 62 -17.58 -2.64 -6.49
N ARG A 63 -17.41 -2.70 -7.81
CA ARG A 63 -18.47 -3.13 -8.74
C ARG A 63 -18.90 -4.57 -8.49
N ARG A 64 -17.94 -5.44 -8.12
CA ARG A 64 -18.19 -6.85 -7.80
C ARG A 64 -18.95 -7.03 -6.49
N LEU A 65 -18.54 -6.35 -5.42
CA LEU A 65 -19.11 -6.52 -4.07
C LEU A 65 -20.35 -5.64 -3.84
N PHE A 66 -20.41 -4.47 -4.50
CA PHE A 66 -21.43 -3.44 -4.30
C PHE A 66 -21.89 -2.85 -5.65
N PRO A 67 -22.60 -3.61 -6.49
CA PRO A 67 -22.98 -3.18 -7.84
C PRO A 67 -23.83 -1.90 -7.90
N GLY A 68 -24.53 -1.56 -6.81
CA GLY A 68 -25.30 -0.32 -6.69
C GLY A 68 -24.48 0.93 -6.33
N VAL A 69 -23.18 0.80 -6.05
CA VAL A 69 -22.31 1.94 -5.72
C VAL A 69 -21.67 2.46 -7.00
N PRO A 70 -21.94 3.71 -7.42
CA PRO A 70 -21.33 4.30 -8.60
C PRO A 70 -19.87 4.67 -8.29
N MET A 71 -18.97 3.71 -8.45
CA MET A 71 -17.52 3.91 -8.34
C MET A 71 -16.89 3.85 -9.73
N ASP A 72 -16.17 4.91 -10.09
CA ASP A 72 -15.39 5.03 -11.31
C ASP A 72 -13.94 5.38 -11.01
N GLU A 73 -13.10 5.23 -12.02
CA GLU A 73 -11.66 5.41 -11.96
C GLU A 73 -11.30 6.86 -11.61
N HIS A 74 -12.07 7.83 -12.11
CA HIS A 74 -11.88 9.26 -11.80
C HIS A 74 -12.18 9.59 -10.34
N ARG A 75 -13.20 9.00 -9.74
CA ARG A 75 -13.55 9.16 -8.32
C ARG A 75 -12.50 8.49 -7.44
N ALA A 76 -12.04 7.28 -7.79
CA ALA A 76 -10.97 6.59 -7.10
C ALA A 76 -9.65 7.39 -7.15
N ALA A 77 -9.30 7.92 -8.32
CA ALA A 77 -8.10 8.75 -8.50
C ALA A 77 -8.15 10.04 -7.68
N ARG A 78 -9.27 10.79 -7.75
CA ARG A 78 -9.45 12.03 -6.97
C ARG A 78 -9.44 11.77 -5.46
N GLY A 79 -10.12 10.71 -5.01
CA GLY A 79 -10.13 10.33 -3.60
C GLY A 79 -8.73 9.97 -3.08
N THR A 80 -8.00 9.15 -3.85
CA THR A 80 -6.62 8.78 -3.51
C THR A 80 -5.70 10.01 -3.50
N GLY A 81 -5.82 10.89 -4.50
CA GLY A 81 -5.03 12.13 -4.57
C GLY A 81 -5.30 13.06 -3.39
N LEU A 82 -6.57 13.33 -3.07
CA LEU A 82 -6.95 14.19 -1.95
C LEU A 82 -6.46 13.64 -0.62
N MET A 83 -6.62 12.33 -0.39
CA MET A 83 -6.11 11.65 0.80
C MET A 83 -4.60 11.85 0.96
N ASN A 84 -3.82 11.66 -0.11
CA ASN A 84 -2.36 11.79 -0.05
C ASN A 84 -1.91 13.24 0.10
N LEU A 85 -2.60 14.21 -0.51
CA LEU A 85 -2.29 15.63 -0.33
C LEU A 85 -2.49 16.07 1.13
N MET A 86 -3.60 15.64 1.74
CA MET A 86 -3.92 15.95 3.13
C MET A 86 -2.95 15.26 4.09
N ALA A 87 -2.72 13.96 3.90
CA ALA A 87 -1.90 13.16 4.81
C ALA A 87 -0.39 13.42 4.65
N GLY A 88 0.07 13.65 3.42
CA GLY A 88 1.47 13.95 3.13
C GLY A 88 1.95 15.25 3.80
N GLY A 89 1.08 16.25 3.94
CA GLY A 89 1.38 17.47 4.70
C GLY A 89 1.66 17.23 6.19
N LEU A 90 1.24 16.10 6.73
CA LEU A 90 1.49 15.65 8.10
C LEU A 90 2.62 14.62 8.20
N GLY A 91 3.37 14.40 7.11
CA GLY A 91 4.47 13.43 7.06
C GLY A 91 4.02 11.98 6.84
N ALA A 92 2.76 11.74 6.44
CA ALA A 92 2.31 10.38 6.14
C ALA A 92 2.99 9.84 4.87
N PRO A 93 3.35 8.55 4.83
CA PRO A 93 3.83 7.91 3.61
C PRO A 93 2.72 7.84 2.56
N PRO A 94 3.05 7.62 1.27
CA PRO A 94 2.06 7.42 0.22
C PRO A 94 1.07 6.29 0.57
N MET A 95 -0.22 6.60 0.48
CA MET A 95 -1.33 5.70 0.78
C MET A 95 -2.21 5.47 -0.45
N CYS A 96 -3.04 4.43 -0.41
CA CYS A 96 -3.92 4.10 -1.52
C CYS A 96 -5.18 3.38 -1.02
N PHE A 97 -6.24 3.35 -1.83
CA PHE A 97 -7.40 2.52 -1.50
C PHE A 97 -7.06 1.03 -1.69
N GLY A 98 -7.25 0.23 -0.64
CA GLY A 98 -6.94 -1.19 -0.68
C GLY A 98 -8.13 -2.05 -1.07
N ALA A 99 -8.14 -2.62 -2.28
CA ALA A 99 -9.17 -3.58 -2.71
C ALA A 99 -9.17 -4.83 -1.81
N GLY A 100 -7.99 -5.36 -1.48
CA GLY A 100 -7.87 -6.49 -0.55
C GLY A 100 -8.35 -6.19 0.87
N GLY A 101 -8.14 -4.96 1.35
CA GLY A 101 -8.65 -4.52 2.65
C GLY A 101 -10.19 -4.46 2.69
N MET A 102 -10.80 -3.98 1.60
CA MET A 102 -12.25 -4.02 1.43
C MET A 102 -12.77 -5.46 1.40
N ALA A 103 -12.15 -6.34 0.60
CA ALA A 103 -12.53 -7.74 0.51
C ALA A 103 -12.44 -8.45 1.87
N ALA A 104 -11.39 -8.19 2.66
CA ALA A 104 -11.24 -8.74 4.01
C ALA A 104 -12.35 -8.27 4.96
N GLN A 105 -12.68 -6.98 4.95
CA GLN A 105 -13.79 -6.45 5.75
C GLN A 105 -15.13 -7.10 5.36
N VAL A 106 -15.37 -7.29 4.07
CA VAL A 106 -16.58 -7.94 3.56
C VAL A 106 -16.63 -9.43 3.93
N ALA A 107 -15.48 -10.13 3.88
CA ALA A 107 -15.35 -11.50 4.37
C ALA A 107 -15.67 -11.62 5.87
N CYS A 108 -15.31 -10.60 6.67
CA CYS A 108 -15.69 -10.47 8.08
C CYS A 108 -17.14 -9.99 8.31
N GLY A 109 -17.97 -9.93 7.27
CA GLY A 109 -19.39 -9.59 7.40
C GLY A 109 -19.74 -8.11 7.18
N ALA A 110 -18.78 -7.24 6.87
CA ALA A 110 -19.10 -5.86 6.53
C ALA A 110 -19.93 -5.78 5.24
N ARG A 111 -20.96 -4.93 5.22
CA ARG A 111 -21.83 -4.70 4.06
C ARG A 111 -21.95 -3.22 3.68
N SER A 112 -21.21 -2.35 4.38
CA SER A 112 -21.19 -0.91 4.13
C SER A 112 -19.84 -0.33 4.55
N GLY A 113 -19.59 0.93 4.20
CA GLY A 113 -18.39 1.68 4.60
C GLY A 113 -18.28 1.96 6.11
N ARG A 114 -19.25 1.54 6.93
CA ARG A 114 -19.24 1.77 8.39
C ARG A 114 -18.08 1.06 9.09
N ALA A 115 -17.77 -0.16 8.67
CA ALA A 115 -16.68 -0.95 9.25
C ALA A 115 -15.30 -0.27 9.07
N PRO A 116 -14.88 0.14 7.84
CA PRO A 116 -13.62 0.87 7.68
C PRO A 116 -13.64 2.25 8.34
N ILE A 117 -14.79 2.95 8.41
CA ILE A 117 -14.90 4.21 9.16
C ILE A 117 -14.63 3.97 10.65
N LEU A 118 -15.30 2.99 11.26
CA LEU A 118 -15.11 2.65 12.67
C LEU A 118 -13.65 2.28 12.96
N LEU A 119 -13.07 1.42 12.12
CA LEU A 119 -11.66 1.03 12.23
C LEU A 119 -10.75 2.27 12.16
N GLY A 120 -10.94 3.12 11.15
CA GLY A 120 -10.17 4.35 10.99
C GLY A 120 -10.31 5.30 12.19
N SER A 121 -11.53 5.48 12.71
CA SER A 121 -11.78 6.31 13.89
C SER A 121 -11.11 5.76 15.15
N VAL A 122 -11.16 4.44 15.37
CA VAL A 122 -10.49 3.80 16.52
C VAL A 122 -8.98 3.94 16.40
N LEU A 123 -8.40 3.70 15.21
CA LEU A 123 -6.96 3.88 14.99
C LEU A 123 -6.53 5.34 15.13
N LEU A 124 -7.34 6.29 14.68
CA LEU A 124 -7.07 7.72 14.84
C LEU A 124 -7.05 8.13 16.32
N LEU A 125 -8.05 7.70 17.10
CA LEU A 125 -8.08 7.95 18.54
C LEU A 125 -6.91 7.27 19.26
N ALA A 126 -6.60 6.03 18.90
CA ALA A 126 -5.43 5.33 19.44
C ALA A 126 -4.12 6.06 19.11
N GLY A 127 -3.97 6.59 17.89
CA GLY A 127 -2.82 7.39 17.49
C GLY A 127 -2.72 8.72 18.23
N LEU A 128 -3.86 9.39 18.50
CA LEU A 128 -3.87 10.67 19.21
C LEU A 128 -3.60 10.51 20.71
N PHE A 129 -4.17 9.51 21.37
CA PHE A 129 -4.16 9.40 22.84
C PHE A 129 -3.24 8.30 23.38
N ALA A 130 -2.88 7.33 22.55
CA ALA A 130 -2.19 6.11 22.95
C ALA A 130 -1.04 5.71 22.00
N SER A 131 -0.39 6.67 21.34
CA SER A 131 0.68 6.40 20.37
C SER A 131 1.85 5.63 20.97
N GLY A 132 2.24 5.94 22.21
CA GLY A 132 3.32 5.25 22.93
C GLY A 132 2.99 3.78 23.21
N GLN A 133 1.79 3.51 23.71
CA GLN A 133 1.29 2.17 23.99
C GLN A 133 1.13 1.37 22.69
N LEU A 134 0.63 2.00 21.62
CA LEU A 134 0.51 1.38 20.31
C LEU A 134 1.88 1.01 19.73
N THR A 135 2.88 1.88 19.87
CA THR A 135 4.25 1.61 19.42
C THR A 135 4.89 0.47 20.22
N ALA A 136 4.66 0.43 21.54
CA ALA A 136 5.10 -0.66 22.40
C ALA A 136 4.37 -1.99 22.08
N LEU A 137 3.10 -1.93 21.71
CA LEU A 137 2.36 -3.13 21.28
C LEU A 137 2.88 -3.65 19.94
N LEU A 138 3.19 -2.76 18.99
CA LEU A 138 3.73 -3.13 17.69
C LEU A 138 5.17 -3.66 17.79
N SER A 139 5.97 -3.23 18.77
CA SER A 139 7.31 -3.77 18.99
C SER A 139 7.32 -5.19 19.55
N LEU A 140 6.20 -5.66 20.12
CA LEU A 140 6.02 -7.04 20.54
C LEU A 140 5.79 -7.99 19.35
N LEU A 141 5.44 -7.48 18.17
CA LEU A 141 5.23 -8.30 16.98
C LEU A 141 6.57 -8.83 16.45
N PRO A 142 6.80 -10.15 16.45
CA PRO A 142 8.05 -10.70 15.93
C PRO A 142 8.18 -10.39 14.44
N ALA A 143 9.36 -9.93 14.02
CA ALA A 143 9.65 -9.66 12.61
C ALA A 143 9.37 -10.87 11.69
N GLY A 144 9.54 -12.10 12.21
CA GLY A 144 9.21 -13.33 11.50
C GLY A 144 7.71 -13.46 11.16
N THR A 145 6.82 -12.97 12.02
CA THR A 145 5.37 -12.98 11.75
C THR A 145 5.03 -12.00 10.64
N LEU A 146 5.58 -10.79 10.69
CA LEU A 146 5.41 -9.79 9.62
C LEU A 146 5.95 -10.32 8.28
N GLY A 147 7.13 -10.95 8.30
CA GLY A 147 7.72 -11.60 7.12
C GLY A 147 6.84 -12.72 6.57
N ALA A 148 6.29 -13.58 7.42
CA ALA A 148 5.37 -14.65 7.00
C ALA A 148 4.09 -14.10 6.39
N MET A 149 3.49 -13.05 6.99
CA MET A 149 2.31 -12.39 6.44
C MET A 149 2.61 -11.77 5.06
N LEU A 150 3.75 -11.11 4.91
CA LEU A 150 4.18 -10.52 3.64
C LEU A 150 4.46 -11.59 2.59
N PHE A 151 5.09 -12.70 2.98
CA PHE A 151 5.35 -13.84 2.10
C PHE A 151 4.06 -14.46 1.58
N VAL A 152 3.08 -14.73 2.47
CA VAL A 152 1.78 -15.29 2.08
C VAL A 152 1.01 -14.33 1.18
N ALA A 153 1.01 -13.03 1.48
CA ALA A 153 0.37 -12.01 0.65
C ALA A 153 1.01 -11.94 -0.75
N GLY A 154 2.35 -11.91 -0.81
CA GLY A 154 3.08 -11.91 -2.08
C GLY A 154 2.85 -13.19 -2.89
N PHE A 155 2.89 -14.35 -2.24
CA PHE A 155 2.63 -15.65 -2.87
C PHE A 155 1.22 -15.75 -3.44
N SER A 156 0.22 -15.26 -2.70
CA SER A 156 -1.18 -15.22 -3.16
C SER A 156 -1.34 -14.34 -4.40
N LEU A 157 -0.61 -13.23 -4.47
CA LEU A 157 -0.61 -12.32 -5.61
C LEU A 157 0.08 -12.95 -6.85
N THR A 158 1.18 -13.68 -6.64
CA THR A 158 1.88 -14.42 -7.70
C THR A 158 0.99 -15.51 -8.30
N ILE A 159 0.28 -16.30 -7.48
CA ILE A 159 -0.66 -17.32 -7.98
C ILE A 159 -1.79 -16.68 -8.79
N GLY A 160 -2.36 -15.57 -8.30
CA GLY A 160 -3.43 -14.86 -9.00
C GLY A 160 -3.02 -14.33 -10.38
N THR A 161 -1.73 -14.04 -10.57
CA THR A 161 -1.18 -13.50 -11.83
C THR A 161 -0.60 -14.56 -12.75
N ALA A 162 -0.27 -15.75 -12.24
CA ALA A 162 0.36 -16.84 -13.00
C ALA A 162 -0.45 -17.31 -14.23
N GLY A 163 -1.78 -17.16 -14.21
CA GLY A 163 -2.66 -17.53 -15.33
C GLY A 163 -2.96 -16.39 -16.33
N SER A 164 -2.51 -15.16 -16.06
CA SER A 164 -2.87 -13.96 -16.83
C SER A 164 -2.19 -13.88 -18.19
N SER A 165 -0.96 -14.41 -18.30
CA SER A 165 -0.13 -14.24 -19.49
C SER A 165 -0.12 -15.49 -20.37
N ARG A 166 -0.88 -15.46 -21.48
CA ARG A 166 -1.08 -16.64 -22.34
C ARG A 166 0.08 -16.86 -23.30
N ASP A 167 0.68 -15.79 -23.82
CA ASP A 167 1.75 -15.83 -24.83
C ASP A 167 3.15 -15.77 -24.23
N LYS A 168 4.13 -16.36 -24.95
CA LYS A 168 5.54 -16.41 -24.51
C LYS A 168 6.14 -15.02 -24.30
N GLU A 169 5.86 -14.11 -25.21
CA GLU A 169 6.35 -12.72 -25.17
C GLU A 169 5.82 -11.99 -23.91
N ALA A 170 4.51 -12.06 -23.66
CA ALA A 170 3.90 -11.46 -22.47
C ALA A 170 4.42 -12.09 -21.16
N ARG A 171 4.77 -13.37 -21.13
CA ARG A 171 5.40 -14.01 -19.97
C ARG A 171 6.83 -13.52 -19.77
N ALA A 172 7.58 -13.34 -20.85
CA ALA A 172 8.93 -12.79 -20.80
C ALA A 172 8.91 -11.36 -20.25
N VAL A 173 8.00 -10.50 -20.69
CA VAL A 173 7.82 -9.13 -20.15
C VAL A 173 7.48 -9.19 -18.66
N LEU A 174 6.52 -10.04 -18.27
CA LEU A 174 6.12 -10.16 -16.86
C LEU A 174 7.29 -10.60 -15.97
N LEU A 175 8.02 -11.66 -16.36
CA LEU A 175 9.11 -12.22 -15.57
C LEU A 175 10.32 -11.27 -15.51
N THR A 176 10.64 -10.60 -16.60
CA THR A 176 11.73 -9.60 -16.64
C THR A 176 11.39 -8.40 -15.77
N THR A 177 10.16 -7.87 -15.89
CA THR A 177 9.65 -6.80 -15.01
C THR A 177 9.76 -7.21 -13.55
N ALA A 178 9.24 -8.40 -13.20
CA ALA A 178 9.28 -8.91 -11.84
C ALA A 178 10.71 -9.06 -11.30
N ALA A 179 11.64 -9.61 -12.10
CA ALA A 179 13.03 -9.80 -11.71
C ALA A 179 13.74 -8.46 -11.44
N VAL A 180 13.54 -7.46 -12.30
CA VAL A 180 14.11 -6.12 -12.11
C VAL A 180 13.47 -5.40 -10.91
N SER A 181 12.17 -5.61 -10.69
CA SER A 181 11.45 -5.04 -9.55
C SER A 181 11.95 -5.54 -8.19
N VAL A 182 12.58 -6.71 -8.10
CA VAL A 182 13.22 -7.20 -6.86
C VAL A 182 14.32 -6.25 -6.39
N TRP A 183 15.08 -5.69 -7.33
CA TRP A 183 16.12 -4.70 -7.02
C TRP A 183 15.54 -3.30 -6.87
N ASN A 184 14.70 -2.88 -7.82
CA ASN A 184 14.08 -1.57 -7.80
C ASN A 184 12.74 -1.59 -8.55
N ALA A 185 11.65 -1.42 -7.81
CA ALA A 185 10.30 -1.42 -8.36
C ALA A 185 10.11 -0.35 -9.46
N GLY A 186 10.67 0.85 -9.30
CA GLY A 186 10.59 1.92 -10.29
C GLY A 186 11.30 1.59 -11.60
N VAL A 187 12.52 1.04 -11.52
CA VAL A 187 13.24 0.58 -12.72
C VAL A 187 12.51 -0.57 -13.39
N GLY A 188 11.97 -1.51 -12.60
CA GLY A 188 11.22 -2.64 -13.12
C GLY A 188 10.01 -2.20 -13.95
N VAL A 189 9.24 -1.22 -13.46
CA VAL A 189 8.14 -0.60 -14.22
C VAL A 189 8.62 -0.03 -15.55
N VAL A 190 9.68 0.78 -15.53
CA VAL A 190 10.20 1.43 -16.74
C VAL A 190 10.61 0.39 -17.77
N VAL A 191 11.36 -0.64 -17.34
CA VAL A 191 11.77 -1.77 -18.20
C VAL A 191 10.55 -2.49 -18.76
N GLY A 192 9.56 -2.81 -17.93
CA GLY A 192 8.33 -3.47 -18.36
C GLY A 192 7.54 -2.69 -19.40
N VAL A 193 7.38 -1.37 -19.19
CA VAL A 193 6.70 -0.49 -20.14
C VAL A 193 7.45 -0.41 -21.47
N LEU A 194 8.78 -0.28 -21.44
CA LEU A 194 9.60 -0.23 -22.66
C LEU A 194 9.55 -1.54 -23.45
N LEU A 195 9.61 -2.69 -22.77
CA LEU A 195 9.51 -4.00 -23.40
C LEU A 195 8.13 -4.20 -24.06
N GLU A 196 7.05 -3.91 -23.35
CA GLU A 196 5.69 -3.98 -23.88
C GLU A 196 5.49 -3.03 -25.08
N ALA A 197 6.00 -1.80 -24.99
CA ALA A 197 5.93 -0.84 -26.09
C ALA A 197 6.73 -1.30 -27.31
N GLY A 198 7.92 -1.87 -27.12
CA GLY A 198 8.76 -2.38 -28.21
C GLY A 198 8.16 -3.59 -28.92
N LEU A 199 7.49 -4.49 -28.19
CA LEU A 199 6.74 -5.60 -28.76
C LEU A 199 5.52 -5.11 -29.56
N ARG A 200 4.74 -4.16 -29.01
CA ARG A 200 3.58 -3.57 -29.71
C ARG A 200 3.98 -2.82 -30.99
N ALA A 201 5.11 -2.12 -30.96
CA ALA A 201 5.68 -1.45 -32.12
C ALA A 201 6.29 -2.42 -33.15
N ARG A 202 6.31 -3.74 -32.87
CA ARG A 202 6.97 -4.78 -33.68
C ARG A 202 8.46 -4.54 -33.92
N VAL A 203 9.10 -3.73 -33.07
CA VAL A 203 10.54 -3.44 -33.12
C VAL A 203 11.34 -4.58 -32.47
N LEU A 204 10.72 -5.31 -31.53
CA LEU A 204 11.29 -6.45 -30.84
C LEU A 204 10.43 -7.70 -31.10
N ARG A 205 11.08 -8.86 -31.20
CA ARG A 205 10.47 -10.19 -31.12
C ARG A 205 11.28 -11.00 -30.12
N ILE A 206 10.62 -11.60 -29.13
CA ILE A 206 11.26 -12.25 -27.98
C ILE A 206 10.76 -13.68 -27.84
#